data_AF-A0A444JAP7-F1
#
_entry.id   AF-A0A444JAP7-F1
#
_cell.length_a   1.000
_cell.length_b   1.000
_cell.length_c   1.000
_cell.angle_alpha   90.00
_cell.angle_beta   90.00
_cell.angle_gamma   90.00
#
_symmetry.space_group_name_H-M   'P 1'
#
loop_
_entity.id
_entity.type
_entity.pdbx_description
1 polymer ?
#
loop_
_entity_poly.entity_id
_entity_poly.type
_entity_poly.pdbx_seq_one_letter_code
_entity_poly.pdbx_strand_id
1 'polypeptide(L)' 'MVERGALLKDNGLVVAEERASEQLAEQYGPLTLASHRSYGETGIWFYRNIVNP' A
#
# COMPACT_ATOMS: atom_id res chain seq x y z
N MET A 1 6.85 -3.44 -27.56
CA MET A 1 5.97 -4.11 -26.58
C MET A 1 6.59 -3.86 -25.22
N VAL A 2 6.00 -3.02 -24.36
CA VAL A 2 6.49 -2.86 -22.98
C VAL A 2 6.14 -4.14 -22.24
N GLU A 3 7.15 -4.88 -21.78
CA GLU A 3 6.90 -5.99 -20.87
C GLU A 3 6.18 -5.44 -19.64
N ARG A 4 4.96 -5.92 -19.39
CA ARG A 4 4.27 -5.72 -18.12
C ARG A 4 4.90 -6.65 -17.10
N GLY A 5 6.17 -6.41 -16.76
CA GLY A 5 6.75 -6.99 -15.56
C GLY A 5 5.90 -6.58 -14.37
N ALA A 6 5.66 -7.50 -13.43
CA ALA A 6 4.97 -7.16 -12.20
C ALA A 6 5.69 -5.99 -11.53
N LEU A 7 5.02 -4.83 -11.42
CA LEU A 7 5.60 -3.62 -10.83
C LEU A 7 5.96 -3.82 -9.35
N LEU A 8 5.31 -4.79 -8.72
CA LEU A 8 5.50 -5.15 -7.33
C LEU A 8 5.96 -6.61 -7.23
N LYS A 9 7.06 -6.85 -6.51
CA LYS A 9 7.50 -8.20 -6.16
C LYS A 9 6.55 -8.84 -5.14
N ASP A 10 6.64 -10.15 -4.97
CA ASP A 10 5.92 -10.86 -3.90
C ASP A 10 6.28 -10.28 -2.53
N ASN A 11 5.27 -10.02 -1.69
CA ASN A 11 5.42 -9.35 -0.40
C ASN A 11 6.15 -7.98 -0.48
N GLY A 12 6.01 -7.31 -1.62
CA GLY A 12 6.45 -5.94 -1.84
C GLY A 12 5.71 -4.96 -0.92
N LEU A 13 6.43 -3.93 -0.48
CA LEU A 13 5.89 -2.85 0.34
C LEU A 13 5.51 -1.68 -0.56
N VAL A 14 4.26 -1.23 -0.44
CA VAL A 14 3.79 0.04 -0.99
C VAL A 14 3.53 0.99 0.17
N VAL A 15 4.08 2.19 0.09
CA VAL A 15 3.85 3.25 1.07
C VAL A 15 3.07 4.36 0.38
N ALA A 16 1.91 4.71 0.94
CA ALA A 16 1.14 5.87 0.52
C ALA A 16 1.25 6.97 1.59
N GLU A 17 1.42 8.20 1.15
CA GLU A 17 1.44 9.40 1.99
C GLU A 17 0.32 10.33 1.50
N GLU A 18 -0.49 10.81 2.45
CA GLU A 18 -1.60 11.73 2.19
C GLU A 18 -1.95 12.45 3.51
N ARG A 19 -2.91 13.38 3.50
CA ARG A 19 -3.46 13.99 4.72
C ARG A 19 -3.99 12.93 5.68
N ALA A 20 -3.64 13.06 6.97
CA ALA A 20 -4.08 12.17 8.05
C ALA A 20 -5.60 12.11 8.24
N SER A 21 -6.34 13.11 7.73
CA SER A 21 -7.80 13.13 7.73
C SER A 21 -8.42 12.20 6.68
N GLU A 22 -7.65 11.75 5.69
CA GLU A 22 -8.14 10.85 4.65
C GLU A 22 -8.33 9.42 5.18
N GLN A 23 -9.30 8.73 4.59
CA GLN A 23 -9.55 7.33 4.85
C GLN A 23 -9.23 6.52 3.60
N LEU A 24 -8.00 6.04 3.50
CA LEU A 24 -7.63 5.08 2.47
C LEU A 24 -8.22 3.71 2.80
N ALA A 25 -8.58 2.95 1.77
CA ALA A 25 -9.18 1.64 1.95
C ALA A 25 -8.17 0.65 2.56
N GLU A 26 -8.68 -0.31 3.33
CA GLU A 26 -7.85 -1.40 3.88
C GLU A 26 -7.38 -2.37 2.78
N GLN A 27 -8.05 -2.39 1.63
CA GLN A 27 -7.71 -3.27 0.50
C GLN A 27 -7.81 -2.56 -0.85
N TYR A 28 -6.76 -2.73 -1.67
CA TYR A 28 -6.71 -2.30 -3.08
C TYR A 28 -6.24 -3.45 -3.96
N GLY A 29 -7.17 -4.21 -4.53
CA GLY A 29 -6.85 -5.42 -5.30
C GLY A 29 -6.01 -6.40 -4.45
N PRO A 30 -4.77 -6.73 -4.85
CA PRO A 30 -3.89 -7.62 -4.09
C PRO A 30 -3.22 -6.95 -2.86
N LEU A 31 -3.33 -5.63 -2.71
CA LEU A 31 -2.73 -4.91 -1.58
C LEU A 31 -3.64 -4.92 -0.37
N THR A 32 -3.09 -5.29 0.78
CA THR A 32 -3.74 -5.21 2.09
C THR A 32 -2.97 -4.25 3.00
N LEU A 33 -3.69 -3.37 3.69
CA LEU A 33 -3.12 -2.44 4.66
C LEU A 33 -2.56 -3.25 5.84
N ALA A 34 -1.25 -3.18 6.03
CA ALA A 34 -0.56 -3.83 7.13
C ALA A 34 -0.39 -2.89 8.34
N SER A 35 -0.27 -1.58 8.11
CA SER A 35 -0.14 -0.59 9.18
C SER A 35 -0.51 0.80 8.67
N HIS A 36 -1.01 1.65 9.57
CA HIS A 36 -1.22 3.07 9.34
C HIS A 36 -0.66 3.85 10.53
N ARG A 37 -0.02 4.98 10.25
CA ARG A 37 0.51 5.90 11.25
C ARG A 37 0.15 7.34 10.87
N SER A 38 -0.13 8.17 11.86
CA SER A 38 -0.40 9.59 11.65
C SER A 38 0.64 10.44 12.38
N TYR A 39 1.14 11.47 11.70
CA TYR A 39 2.14 12.41 12.18
C TYR A 39 1.68 13.83 11.85
N GLY A 40 1.02 14.50 12.81
CA GLY A 40 0.39 15.80 12.56
C GLY A 40 -0.67 15.70 11.48
N GLU A 41 -0.51 16.46 10.40
CA GLU A 41 -1.44 16.46 9.26
C GLU A 41 -1.16 15.35 8.23
N THR A 42 -0.11 14.55 8.40
CA THR A 42 0.30 13.53 7.43
C THR A 42 -0.04 12.12 7.93
N GLY A 43 -0.73 11.35 7.11
CA GLY A 43 -0.93 9.92 7.29
C GLY A 43 0.03 9.13 6.41
N ILE A 44 0.50 8.00 6.92
CA ILE A 44 1.36 7.05 6.21
C ILE A 44 0.71 5.67 6.29
N TRP A 45 0.38 5.10 5.13
CA TRP A 45 -0.22 3.78 5.00
C TRP A 45 0.76 2.80 4.37
N PHE A 46 0.95 1.67 5.03
CA PHE A 46 1.85 0.60 4.61
C PHE A 46 1.03 -0.57 4.09
N TYR A 47 1.09 -0.81 2.78
CA TYR A 47 0.40 -1.90 2.10
C TYR A 47 1.35 -3.01 1.68
N ARG A 48 0.89 -4.24 1.73
CA ARG A 48 1.61 -5.42 1.24
C ARG A 48 0.75 -6.24 0.31
N ASN A 49 1.34 -6.80 -0.74
CA ASN A 49 0.72 -7.87 -1.51
C ASN A 49 1.05 -9.23 -0.86
N ILE A 50 0.10 -9.78 -0.11
CA ILE A 50 0.23 -11.15 0.39
C ILE A 50 -0.18 -12.07 -0.74
N VAL A 51 0.81 -12.68 -1.39
CA VAL A 51 0.59 -13.79 -2.32
C VAL A 51 0.55 -15.05 -1.46
N ASN A 52 -0.63 -15.65 -1.29
CA ASN A 52 -0.68 -17.00 -0.73
C ASN A 52 0.02 -17.94 -1.72
N PRO A 53 1.00 -18.74 -1.27
CA PRO A 53 1.72 -19.68 -2.13
C PRO A 53 0.81 -20.76 -2.71
#